data_AF-A0A318UAC0-F1
#
_entry.id   AF-A0A318UAC0-F1
#
_cell.length_a   1.000
_cell.length_b   1.000
_cell.length_c   1.000
_cell.angle_alpha   90.00
_cell.angle_beta   90.00
_cell.angle_gamma   90.00
#
_symmetry.space_group_name_H-M   'P 1'
#
loop_
_entity.id
_entity.type
_entity.pdbx_description
1 polymer ?
#
loop_
_entity_poly.entity_id
_entity_poly.type
_entity_poly.pdbx_seq_one_letter_code
_entity_poly.pdbx_strand_id
1 'polypeptide(L)'
;MIVKTTSLALNTGIACLSPNDLITFLKSNFNILTYPTLFKGLENSNTIVNQVIFRAAINCKQENKEFIISAEFAYKKANGIALNRRKRFVRRIWKKTPLFAMSFIKERYKDYTEDQLLSDLLINKKYKKRPKFKKRPSSFGLRVSQIQKLAGLLRFSDVLEVERNTICNKIVGYENSLKHKLPILLTVRYDNETMVYQFPWNETETKIKTFVSLTKKFSSFKELDEGFKNKFSYGI
;
A
#
# COMPACT_ATOMS: atom_id res chain seq x y z
N MET A 1 11.28 -20.37 51.78
CA MET A 1 10.14 -21.27 51.45
C MET A 1 8.87 -20.45 51.53
N ILE A 2 8.13 -20.28 50.43
CA ILE A 2 6.68 -19.95 50.25
C ILE A 2 6.57 -19.45 48.79
N VAL A 3 6.55 -20.36 47.81
CA VAL A 3 6.26 -20.01 46.40
C VAL A 3 5.37 -21.07 45.71
N LYS A 4 5.02 -22.17 46.38
CA LYS A 4 4.34 -23.32 45.73
C LYS A 4 2.81 -23.35 45.85
N THR A 5 2.16 -22.44 46.58
CA THR A 5 0.71 -22.51 46.82
C THR A 5 -0.13 -21.57 45.95
N THR A 6 0.45 -20.57 45.28
CA THR A 6 -0.32 -19.67 44.38
C THR A 6 -0.55 -20.23 42.99
N SER A 7 0.19 -21.26 42.55
CA SER A 7 0.10 -21.77 41.18
C SER A 7 -1.14 -22.63 40.90
N LEU A 8 -1.76 -23.24 41.93
CA LEU A 8 -2.92 -24.10 41.73
C LEU A 8 -4.25 -23.34 41.65
N ALA A 9 -4.44 -22.29 42.46
CA ALA A 9 -5.69 -21.51 42.48
C ALA A 9 -5.86 -20.61 41.24
N LEU A 10 -4.76 -20.28 40.55
CA LEU A 10 -4.75 -19.45 39.34
C LEU A 10 -5.22 -20.21 38.07
N ASN A 11 -5.28 -21.53 38.09
CA ASN A 11 -5.43 -22.33 36.86
C ASN A 11 -6.86 -22.50 36.36
N THR A 12 -7.88 -22.25 37.19
CA THR A 12 -9.30 -22.44 36.81
C THR A 12 -10.16 -21.20 37.10
N GLY A 13 -9.83 -20.39 38.11
CA GLY A 13 -10.66 -19.25 38.51
C GLY A 13 -10.53 -18.00 37.64
N ILE A 14 -9.34 -17.73 37.07
CA ILE A 14 -9.07 -16.46 36.38
C ILE A 14 -9.91 -16.30 35.10
N ALA A 15 -10.14 -17.41 34.39
CA ALA A 15 -10.88 -17.38 33.12
C ALA A 15 -12.37 -17.05 33.29
N CYS A 16 -12.90 -17.24 34.50
CA CYS A 16 -14.29 -16.97 34.88
C CYS A 16 -14.49 -15.57 35.51
N LEU A 17 -13.42 -14.80 35.70
CA LEU A 17 -13.53 -13.45 36.24
C LEU A 17 -14.30 -12.53 35.30
N SER A 18 -14.99 -11.55 35.89
CA SER A 18 -15.57 -10.46 35.11
C SER A 18 -14.46 -9.71 34.37
N PRO A 19 -14.74 -9.09 33.21
CA PRO A 19 -13.72 -8.38 32.45
C PRO A 19 -13.01 -7.28 33.25
N ASN A 20 -13.70 -6.62 34.19
CA ASN A 20 -13.12 -5.61 35.06
C ASN A 20 -12.16 -6.23 36.07
N ASP A 21 -12.58 -7.32 36.73
CA ASP A 21 -11.77 -8.00 37.74
C ASP A 21 -10.54 -8.63 37.11
N LEU A 22 -10.68 -9.17 35.89
CA LEU A 22 -9.57 -9.71 35.12
C LEU A 22 -8.54 -8.62 34.79
N ILE A 23 -8.98 -7.42 34.39
CA ILE A 23 -8.07 -6.31 34.11
C ILE A 23 -7.35 -5.87 35.38
N THR A 24 -8.06 -5.73 36.49
CA THR A 24 -7.47 -5.35 37.79
C THR A 24 -6.44 -6.39 38.23
N PHE A 25 -6.79 -7.68 38.16
CA PHE A 25 -5.91 -8.79 38.47
C PHE A 25 -4.65 -8.81 37.61
N LEU A 26 -4.80 -8.62 36.29
CA LEU A 26 -3.68 -8.59 35.36
C LEU A 26 -2.79 -7.37 35.60
N LYS A 27 -3.35 -6.20 35.93
CA LYS A 27 -2.56 -5.01 36.27
C LYS A 27 -1.71 -5.23 37.53
N SER A 28 -2.28 -5.80 38.59
CA SER A 28 -1.56 -6.01 39.84
C SER A 28 -0.49 -7.10 39.76
N ASN A 29 -0.69 -8.11 38.91
CA ASN A 29 0.19 -9.29 38.84
C ASN A 29 1.01 -9.37 37.54
N PHE A 30 0.99 -8.35 36.68
CA PHE A 30 1.54 -8.41 35.32
C PHE A 30 3.00 -8.85 35.27
N ASN A 31 3.81 -8.32 36.19
CA ASN A 31 5.25 -8.58 36.27
C ASN A 31 5.55 -10.02 36.70
N ILE A 32 4.66 -10.62 37.49
CA ILE A 32 4.82 -11.97 38.06
C ILE A 32 4.31 -13.05 37.10
N LEU A 33 3.30 -12.74 36.28
CA LEU A 33 2.66 -13.69 35.38
C LEU A 33 3.60 -14.17 34.26
N THR A 34 3.72 -15.48 34.06
CA THR A 34 4.55 -16.05 32.99
C THR A 34 3.75 -16.26 31.70
N TYR A 35 4.41 -16.35 30.54
CA TYR A 35 3.72 -16.65 29.27
C TYR A 35 2.81 -17.90 29.33
N PRO A 36 3.24 -19.05 29.90
CA PRO A 36 2.37 -20.22 30.02
C PRO A 36 1.07 -19.92 30.77
N THR A 37 1.11 -19.10 31.83
CA THR A 37 -0.11 -18.73 32.58
C THR A 37 -1.04 -17.85 31.75
N LEU A 38 -0.51 -16.90 30.98
CA LEU A 38 -1.30 -16.04 30.10
C LEU A 38 -1.94 -16.83 28.94
N PHE A 39 -1.20 -17.74 28.33
CA PHE A 39 -1.72 -18.60 27.26
C PHE A 39 -2.79 -19.57 27.77
N LYS A 40 -2.58 -20.18 28.94
CA LYS A 40 -3.60 -21.03 29.56
C LYS A 40 -4.88 -20.24 29.91
N GLY A 41 -4.73 -19.00 30.40
CA GLY A 41 -5.87 -18.10 30.61
C GLY A 41 -6.61 -17.77 29.32
N LEU A 42 -5.88 -17.56 28.21
CA LEU A 42 -6.46 -17.33 26.89
C LEU A 42 -7.24 -18.56 26.39
N GLU A 43 -6.70 -19.77 26.53
CA GLU A 43 -7.34 -21.02 26.11
C GLU A 43 -8.62 -21.31 26.89
N ASN A 44 -8.60 -21.09 28.20
CA ASN A 44 -9.74 -21.36 29.09
C ASN A 44 -10.80 -20.25 29.09
N SER A 45 -10.59 -19.16 28.34
CA SER A 45 -11.47 -18.00 28.41
C SER A 45 -12.81 -18.22 27.69
N ASN A 46 -13.90 -18.12 28.46
CA ASN A 46 -15.26 -18.38 27.98
C ASN A 46 -15.83 -17.26 27.09
N THR A 47 -15.31 -16.03 27.22
CA THR A 47 -15.82 -14.87 26.50
C THR A 47 -14.78 -14.29 25.54
N ILE A 48 -15.25 -13.74 24.41
CA ILE A 48 -14.39 -13.05 23.44
C ILE A 48 -13.71 -11.84 24.09
N VAL A 49 -14.37 -11.19 25.06
CA VAL A 49 -13.80 -10.06 25.81
C VAL A 49 -12.58 -10.50 26.60
N ASN A 50 -12.66 -11.60 27.35
CA ASN A 50 -11.54 -12.14 28.11
C ASN A 50 -10.40 -12.57 27.15
N GLN A 51 -10.73 -13.17 26.00
CA GLN A 51 -9.73 -13.46 24.96
C GLN A 51 -8.98 -12.21 24.47
N VAL A 52 -9.69 -11.10 24.31
CA VAL A 52 -9.10 -9.81 23.90
C VAL A 52 -8.16 -9.28 24.98
N ILE A 53 -8.56 -9.36 26.25
CA ILE A 53 -7.79 -8.90 27.40
C ILE A 53 -6.49 -9.72 27.53
N PHE A 54 -6.57 -11.05 27.50
CA PHE A 54 -5.38 -11.92 27.55
C PHE A 54 -4.43 -11.69 26.37
N ARG A 55 -4.96 -11.53 25.15
CA ARG A 55 -4.11 -11.20 23.98
C ARG A 55 -3.42 -9.85 24.12
N ALA A 56 -4.10 -8.85 24.70
CA ALA A 56 -3.47 -7.57 24.98
C ALA A 56 -2.35 -7.71 26.02
N ALA A 57 -2.56 -8.49 27.07
CA ALA A 57 -1.54 -8.78 28.08
C ALA A 57 -0.32 -9.49 27.50
N ILE A 58 -0.54 -10.50 26.65
CA ILE A 58 0.54 -11.22 25.94
C ILE A 58 1.33 -10.25 25.06
N ASN A 59 0.67 -9.41 24.27
CA ASN A 59 1.34 -8.44 23.40
C ASN A 59 2.13 -7.40 24.19
N CYS A 60 1.57 -6.85 25.28
CA CYS A 60 2.29 -5.94 26.17
C CYS A 60 3.56 -6.60 26.75
N LYS A 61 3.48 -7.89 27.11
CA LYS A 61 4.61 -8.62 27.65
C LYS A 61 5.69 -8.89 26.59
N GLN A 62 5.29 -9.14 25.34
CA GLN A 62 6.21 -9.29 24.21
C GLN A 62 6.96 -8.00 23.90
N GLU A 63 6.29 -6.87 24.02
CA GLU A 63 6.87 -5.55 23.76
C GLU A 63 7.56 -4.93 24.99
N ASN A 64 7.63 -5.64 26.12
CA ASN A 64 8.11 -5.14 27.41
C ASN A 64 7.45 -3.80 27.83
N LYS A 65 6.14 -3.68 27.61
CA LYS A 65 5.34 -2.49 27.96
C LYS A 65 4.44 -2.75 29.15
N GLU A 66 4.10 -1.69 29.86
CA GLU A 66 3.08 -1.73 30.90
C GLU A 66 1.71 -2.14 30.32
N PHE A 67 0.97 -2.90 31.11
CA PHE A 67 -0.36 -3.37 30.73
C PHE A 67 -1.42 -2.30 31.01
N ILE A 68 -1.73 -1.52 29.98
CA ILE A 68 -2.74 -0.46 30.05
C ILE A 68 -3.89 -0.82 29.10
N ILE A 69 -4.97 -1.37 29.65
CA ILE A 69 -6.24 -1.57 28.94
C ILE A 69 -7.41 -1.12 29.80
N SER A 70 -8.42 -0.54 29.14
CA SER A 70 -9.74 -0.26 29.72
C SER A 70 -10.73 -1.34 29.28
N ALA A 71 -11.68 -1.67 30.16
CA ALA A 71 -12.75 -2.61 29.84
C ALA A 71 -13.58 -2.16 28.64
N GLU A 72 -13.88 -0.86 28.53
CA GLU A 72 -14.62 -0.29 27.40
C GLU A 72 -13.94 -0.59 26.06
N PHE A 73 -12.62 -0.44 26.02
CA PHE A 73 -11.83 -0.75 24.83
C PHE A 73 -11.87 -2.25 24.51
N ALA A 74 -11.77 -3.11 25.53
CA ALA A 74 -11.87 -4.55 25.36
C ALA A 74 -13.23 -4.97 24.80
N TYR A 75 -14.34 -4.42 25.33
CA TYR A 75 -15.69 -4.64 24.82
C TYR A 75 -15.84 -4.14 23.38
N LYS A 76 -15.38 -2.93 23.06
CA LYS A 76 -15.43 -2.37 21.70
C LYS A 76 -14.71 -3.28 20.70
N LYS A 77 -13.52 -3.77 21.06
CA LYS A 77 -12.72 -4.67 20.21
C LYS A 77 -13.36 -6.05 20.09
N ALA A 78 -13.91 -6.60 21.18
CA ALA A 78 -14.64 -7.86 21.18
C ALA A 78 -15.89 -7.80 20.28
N ASN A 79 -16.67 -6.71 20.37
CA ASN A 79 -17.83 -6.46 19.51
C ASN A 79 -17.41 -6.40 18.04
N GLY A 80 -16.31 -5.70 17.73
CA GLY A 80 -15.75 -5.67 16.38
C GLY A 80 -15.36 -7.07 15.85
N ILE A 81 -14.77 -7.91 16.69
CA ILE A 81 -14.43 -9.30 16.33
C ILE A 81 -15.69 -10.12 16.09
N ALA A 82 -16.68 -10.05 16.99
CA ALA A 82 -17.95 -10.76 16.87
C ALA A 82 -18.70 -10.37 15.58
N LEU A 83 -18.83 -9.07 15.30
CA LEU A 83 -19.43 -8.54 14.08
C LEU A 83 -18.71 -9.05 12.82
N ASN A 84 -17.38 -9.03 12.81
CA ASN A 84 -16.60 -9.51 11.67
C ASN A 84 -16.74 -11.02 11.46
N ARG A 85 -16.79 -11.81 12.54
CA ARG A 85 -17.05 -13.26 12.48
C ARG A 85 -18.43 -13.54 11.89
N ARG A 86 -19.45 -12.82 12.36
CA ARG A 86 -20.82 -12.88 11.82
C ARG A 86 -20.84 -12.58 10.33
N LYS A 87 -20.32 -11.41 9.92
CA LYS A 87 -20.23 -11.00 8.51
C LYS A 87 -19.56 -12.05 7.62
N ARG A 88 -18.44 -12.63 8.07
CA ARG A 88 -17.74 -13.68 7.31
C ARG A 88 -18.55 -14.96 7.19
N PHE A 89 -19.21 -15.38 8.26
CA PHE A 89 -20.09 -16.55 8.26
C PHE A 89 -21.26 -16.33 7.29
N VAL A 90 -21.99 -15.22 7.45
CA VAL A 90 -23.13 -14.83 6.60
C VAL A 90 -22.74 -14.81 5.13
N ARG A 91 -21.66 -14.12 4.76
CA ARG A 91 -21.17 -14.05 3.37
C ARG A 91 -20.81 -15.42 2.80
N ARG A 92 -20.24 -16.30 3.63
CA ARG A 92 -19.87 -17.65 3.23
C ARG A 92 -21.11 -18.50 2.96
N ILE A 93 -22.08 -18.45 3.85
CA ILE A 93 -23.35 -19.17 3.71
C ILE A 93 -24.09 -18.66 2.47
N TRP A 94 -24.28 -17.34 2.35
CA TRP A 94 -24.92 -16.72 1.19
C TRP A 94 -24.28 -17.12 -0.14
N LYS A 95 -22.95 -17.18 -0.20
CA LYS A 95 -22.23 -17.61 -1.40
C LYS A 95 -22.47 -19.09 -1.75
N LYS A 96 -22.64 -19.96 -0.75
CA LYS A 96 -22.83 -21.41 -0.97
C LYS A 96 -24.29 -21.78 -1.24
N THR A 97 -25.21 -21.20 -0.49
CA THR A 97 -26.63 -21.59 -0.45
C THR A 97 -27.52 -20.36 -0.32
N PRO A 98 -27.65 -19.51 -1.37
CA PRO A 98 -28.34 -18.23 -1.27
C PRO A 98 -29.82 -18.36 -0.91
N LEU A 99 -30.55 -19.32 -1.51
CA LEU A 99 -31.99 -19.51 -1.30
C LEU A 99 -32.36 -19.88 0.15
N PHE A 100 -31.48 -20.61 0.83
CA PHE A 100 -31.69 -21.06 2.22
C PHE A 100 -30.75 -20.36 3.20
N ALA A 101 -30.07 -19.29 2.78
CA ALA A 101 -29.04 -18.68 3.61
C ALA A 101 -29.59 -18.17 4.94
N MET A 102 -30.80 -17.61 4.93
CA MET A 102 -31.42 -17.02 6.10
C MET A 102 -31.73 -18.06 7.18
N SER A 103 -32.20 -19.26 6.82
CA SER A 103 -32.48 -20.31 7.80
C SER A 103 -31.20 -20.81 8.47
N PHE A 104 -30.15 -21.10 7.68
CA PHE A 104 -28.84 -21.49 8.22
C PHE A 104 -28.19 -20.40 9.08
N ILE A 105 -28.43 -19.12 8.77
CA ILE A 105 -27.93 -18.02 9.59
C ILE A 105 -28.70 -17.96 10.92
N LYS A 106 -30.03 -18.13 10.89
CA LYS A 106 -30.88 -18.11 12.09
C LYS A 106 -30.60 -19.27 13.05
N GLU A 107 -30.16 -20.43 12.56
CA GLU A 107 -29.70 -21.53 13.43
C GLU A 107 -28.58 -21.11 14.38
N ARG A 108 -27.65 -20.27 13.88
CA ARG A 108 -26.50 -19.78 14.66
C ARG A 108 -26.78 -18.44 15.37
N TYR A 109 -27.58 -17.58 14.74
CA TYR A 109 -27.92 -16.25 15.20
C TYR A 109 -29.44 -16.10 15.21
N LYS A 110 -30.09 -16.56 16.30
CA LYS A 110 -31.55 -16.71 16.38
C LYS A 110 -32.31 -15.42 16.03
N ASP A 111 -31.81 -14.28 16.48
CA ASP A 111 -32.45 -12.97 16.29
C ASP A 111 -31.97 -12.22 15.03
N TYR A 112 -31.37 -12.95 14.07
CA TYR A 112 -30.85 -12.34 12.85
C TYR A 112 -31.99 -11.89 11.93
N THR A 113 -31.95 -10.63 11.50
CA THR A 113 -32.98 -10.00 10.65
C THR A 113 -32.52 -9.84 9.21
N GLU A 114 -33.47 -9.66 8.29
CA GLU A 114 -33.18 -9.47 6.86
C GLU A 114 -32.40 -8.18 6.61
N ASP A 115 -32.68 -7.11 7.35
CA ASP A 115 -31.90 -5.87 7.29
C ASP A 115 -30.43 -6.10 7.65
N GLN A 116 -30.19 -6.94 8.66
CA GLN A 116 -28.82 -7.32 9.03
C GLN A 116 -28.15 -8.11 7.91
N LEU A 117 -28.87 -9.01 7.24
CA LEU A 117 -28.37 -9.76 6.08
C LEU A 117 -27.89 -8.81 4.97
N LEU A 118 -28.76 -7.88 4.56
CA LEU A 118 -28.42 -6.89 3.53
C LEU A 118 -27.19 -6.09 3.95
N SER A 119 -27.16 -5.58 5.18
CA SER A 119 -26.03 -4.79 5.69
C SER A 119 -24.71 -5.57 5.76
N ASP A 120 -24.77 -6.87 6.11
CA ASP A 120 -23.59 -7.71 6.25
C ASP A 120 -23.06 -8.17 4.87
N LEU A 121 -23.94 -8.31 3.86
CA LEU A 121 -23.58 -8.62 2.48
C LEU A 121 -22.95 -7.46 1.73
N LEU A 122 -23.22 -6.20 2.12
CA LEU A 122 -22.57 -5.04 1.55
C LEU A 122 -21.05 -5.14 1.70
N ILE A 123 -20.38 -5.39 0.57
CA ILE A 123 -18.93 -5.26 0.46
C ILE A 123 -18.70 -3.80 0.09
N ASN A 124 -18.38 -2.97 1.09
CA ASN A 124 -17.81 -1.66 0.83
C ASN A 124 -16.54 -1.88 0.00
N LYS A 125 -16.65 -1.71 -1.32
CA LYS A 125 -15.51 -1.81 -2.24
C LYS A 125 -14.50 -0.79 -1.71
N LYS A 126 -13.35 -1.27 -1.23
CA LYS A 126 -12.23 -0.36 -0.96
C LYS A 126 -12.01 0.39 -2.26
N TYR A 127 -12.18 1.72 -2.24
CA TYR A 127 -11.79 2.56 -3.36
C TYR A 127 -10.41 2.09 -3.82
N LYS A 128 -10.31 1.64 -5.08
CA LYS A 128 -9.03 1.22 -5.64
C LYS A 128 -8.10 2.41 -5.42
N LYS A 129 -7.11 2.29 -4.53
CA LYS A 129 -6.08 3.32 -4.37
C LYS A 129 -5.54 3.56 -5.77
N ARG A 130 -5.58 4.81 -6.26
CA ARG A 130 -4.99 5.16 -7.56
C ARG A 130 -3.59 4.56 -7.57
N PRO A 131 -3.23 3.74 -8.58
CA PRO A 131 -1.89 3.18 -8.63
C PRO A 131 -0.90 4.34 -8.54
N LYS A 132 0.15 4.20 -7.69
CA LYS A 132 1.26 5.17 -7.65
C LYS A 132 1.68 5.44 -9.09
N PHE A 133 1.74 6.70 -9.49
CA PHE A 133 2.16 7.10 -10.82
C PHE A 133 3.57 6.57 -11.07
N LYS A 134 3.68 5.41 -11.75
CA LYS A 134 4.97 4.92 -12.22
C LYS A 134 5.47 5.95 -13.23
N LYS A 135 6.63 6.57 -12.97
CA LYS A 135 7.35 7.34 -14.00
C LYS A 135 7.47 6.43 -15.22
N ARG A 136 6.73 6.75 -16.28
CA ARG A 136 6.74 5.95 -17.51
C ARG A 136 8.12 6.10 -18.17
N PRO A 137 8.67 5.03 -18.76
CA PRO A 137 9.98 5.09 -19.42
C PRO A 137 10.00 6.12 -20.56
N SER A 138 11.19 6.55 -20.99
CA SER A 138 11.42 7.57 -22.04
C SER A 138 10.79 7.23 -23.40
N SER A 139 10.23 6.03 -23.56
CA SER A 139 9.32 5.66 -24.65
C SER A 139 7.98 6.41 -24.63
N PHE A 140 7.66 7.13 -23.55
CA PHE A 140 6.60 8.15 -23.45
C PHE A 140 7.17 9.57 -23.54
N GLY A 141 8.01 9.84 -24.55
CA GLY A 141 8.52 11.18 -24.81
C GLY A 141 7.41 12.21 -25.07
N LEU A 142 7.75 13.50 -24.97
CA LEU A 142 6.83 14.63 -25.20
C LEU A 142 5.97 14.44 -26.46
N ARG A 143 6.57 13.97 -27.56
CA ARG A 143 5.88 13.73 -28.84
C ARG A 143 4.81 12.64 -28.77
N VAL A 144 5.04 11.55 -28.03
CA VAL A 144 4.04 10.48 -27.82
C VAL A 144 2.86 11.01 -26.99
N SER A 145 3.15 11.84 -25.99
CA SER A 145 2.11 12.54 -25.22
C SER A 145 1.29 13.49 -26.10
N GLN A 146 1.94 14.24 -27.00
CA GLN A 146 1.24 15.11 -27.95
C GLN A 146 0.38 14.31 -28.95
N ILE A 147 0.89 13.20 -29.48
CA ILE A 147 0.09 12.31 -30.35
C ILE A 147 -1.14 11.80 -29.60
N GLN A 148 -1.01 11.36 -28.35
CA GLN A 148 -2.14 10.88 -27.55
C GLN A 148 -3.17 11.99 -27.28
N LYS A 149 -2.71 13.21 -27.00
CA LYS A 149 -3.59 14.37 -26.81
C LYS A 149 -4.37 14.69 -28.09
N LEU A 150 -3.68 14.75 -29.22
CA LEU A 150 -4.27 15.03 -30.53
C LEU A 150 -5.22 13.91 -30.99
N ALA A 151 -4.85 12.64 -30.79
CA ALA A 151 -5.71 11.50 -31.06
C ALA A 151 -6.94 11.48 -30.14
N GLY A 152 -6.80 11.95 -28.90
CA GLY A 152 -7.93 12.15 -27.98
C GLY A 152 -8.92 13.21 -28.50
N LEU A 153 -8.42 14.34 -29.00
CA LEU A 153 -9.26 15.37 -29.62
C LEU A 153 -10.03 14.81 -30.82
N LEU A 154 -9.38 14.05 -31.71
CA LEU A 154 -10.06 13.42 -32.84
C LEU A 154 -11.13 12.41 -32.44
N ARG A 155 -10.95 11.72 -31.30
CA ARG A 155 -11.87 10.66 -30.84
C ARG A 155 -13.05 11.17 -30.04
N PHE A 156 -12.88 12.27 -29.31
CA PHE A 156 -13.82 12.69 -28.27
C PHE A 156 -14.41 14.09 -28.46
N SER A 157 -14.03 14.82 -29.52
CA SER A 157 -14.62 16.13 -29.84
C SER A 157 -15.12 16.20 -31.28
N ASP A 158 -16.21 16.93 -31.50
CA ASP A 158 -16.73 17.28 -32.83
C ASP A 158 -15.85 18.38 -33.43
N VAL A 159 -14.73 17.96 -34.03
CA VAL A 159 -13.76 18.84 -34.68
C VAL A 159 -14.20 19.12 -36.12
N LEU A 160 -14.22 20.40 -36.50
CA LEU A 160 -14.46 20.87 -37.87
C LEU A 160 -13.47 20.25 -38.87
N GLU A 161 -13.88 20.06 -40.11
CA GLU A 161 -13.10 19.31 -41.11
C GLU A 161 -11.72 19.93 -41.41
N VAL A 162 -11.64 21.25 -41.46
CA VAL A 162 -10.37 21.99 -41.65
C VAL A 162 -9.41 21.73 -40.48
N GLU A 163 -9.92 21.79 -39.25
CA GLU A 163 -9.12 21.56 -38.05
C GLU A 163 -8.68 20.09 -37.92
N ARG A 164 -9.54 19.15 -38.34
CA ARG A 164 -9.24 17.72 -38.38
C ARG A 164 -8.00 17.43 -39.24
N ASN A 165 -7.92 18.00 -40.44
CA ASN A 165 -6.76 17.81 -41.32
C ASN A 165 -5.47 18.38 -40.71
N THR A 166 -5.54 19.52 -40.01
CA THR A 166 -4.37 20.07 -39.30
C THR A 166 -3.90 19.16 -38.16
N ILE A 167 -4.83 18.55 -37.42
CA ILE A 167 -4.53 17.62 -36.34
C ILE A 167 -3.90 16.34 -36.90
N CYS A 168 -4.46 15.77 -37.98
CA CYS A 168 -3.89 14.61 -38.67
C CYS A 168 -2.46 14.88 -39.15
N ASN A 169 -2.22 16.02 -39.80
CA ASN A 169 -0.87 16.41 -40.26
C ASN A 169 0.12 16.54 -39.10
N LYS A 170 -0.32 17.09 -37.96
CA LYS A 170 0.52 17.16 -36.74
C LYS A 170 0.84 15.78 -36.19
N ILE A 171 -0.13 14.86 -36.15
CA ILE A 171 0.09 13.47 -35.73
C ILE A 171 1.11 12.80 -36.64
N VAL A 172 0.94 12.89 -37.96
CA VAL A 172 1.88 12.32 -38.94
C VAL A 172 3.27 12.93 -38.80
N GLY A 173 3.38 14.24 -38.58
CA GLY A 173 4.65 14.90 -38.31
C GLY A 173 5.35 14.37 -37.05
N TYR A 174 4.60 14.20 -35.96
CA TYR A 174 5.14 13.61 -34.74
C TYR A 174 5.52 12.14 -34.91
N GLU A 175 4.74 11.34 -35.63
CA GLU A 175 5.05 9.93 -35.93
C GLU A 175 6.27 9.80 -36.83
N ASN A 176 6.38 10.58 -37.89
CA ASN A 176 7.56 10.60 -38.76
C ASN A 176 8.81 11.01 -37.98
N SER A 177 8.70 12.01 -37.10
CA SER A 177 9.80 12.40 -36.22
C SER A 177 10.14 11.34 -35.15
N LEU A 178 9.22 10.41 -34.85
CA LEU A 178 9.47 9.24 -34.01
C LEU A 178 10.05 8.05 -34.78
N LYS A 179 9.81 7.97 -36.10
CA LYS A 179 10.43 6.97 -36.98
C LYS A 179 11.86 7.38 -37.35
N HIS A 180 12.06 8.68 -37.64
CA HIS A 180 13.36 9.28 -37.95
C HIS A 180 13.95 9.93 -36.70
N LYS A 181 14.24 9.11 -35.68
CA LYS A 181 14.92 9.56 -34.44
C LYS A 181 16.36 9.92 -34.75
N LEU A 182 16.60 11.13 -35.22
CA LEU A 182 17.94 11.65 -35.40
C LEU A 182 18.60 11.87 -34.03
N PRO A 183 19.91 11.59 -33.91
CA PRO A 183 20.65 11.91 -32.70
C PRO A 183 20.58 13.41 -32.41
N ILE A 184 20.60 13.76 -31.14
CA ILE A 184 20.71 15.15 -30.69
C ILE A 184 22.18 15.56 -30.87
N LEU A 185 22.41 16.49 -31.78
CA LEU A 185 23.75 17.01 -32.08
C LEU A 185 24.03 18.22 -31.19
N LEU A 186 25.12 18.19 -30.44
CA LEU A 186 25.61 19.32 -29.66
C LEU A 186 26.99 19.73 -30.16
N THR A 187 27.06 20.96 -30.66
CA THR A 187 28.32 21.55 -31.13
C THR A 187 29.00 22.26 -29.96
N VAL A 188 30.26 21.91 -29.69
CA VAL A 188 31.08 22.52 -28.65
C VAL A 188 32.31 23.15 -29.31
N ARG A 189 32.67 24.35 -28.85
CA ARG A 189 33.81 25.14 -29.35
C ARG A 189 34.78 25.48 -28.22
N TYR A 190 36.05 25.14 -28.40
CA TYR A 190 37.18 25.56 -27.57
C TYR A 190 38.33 25.94 -28.50
N ASP A 191 39.05 27.02 -28.21
CA ASP A 191 40.31 27.42 -28.87
C ASP A 191 40.34 27.21 -30.40
N ASN A 192 39.30 27.70 -31.08
CA ASN A 192 39.07 27.59 -32.54
C ASN A 192 38.78 26.19 -33.10
N GLU A 193 38.80 25.16 -32.27
CA GLU A 193 38.36 23.82 -32.62
C GLU A 193 36.85 23.66 -32.35
N THR A 194 36.15 22.99 -33.27
CA THR A 194 34.72 22.71 -33.16
C THR A 194 34.48 21.21 -33.23
N MET A 195 33.93 20.62 -32.17
CA MET A 195 33.53 19.21 -32.17
C MET A 195 32.02 19.06 -32.05
N VAL A 196 31.47 18.06 -32.72
CA VAL A 196 30.04 17.73 -32.68
C VAL A 196 29.84 16.43 -31.91
N TYR A 197 29.16 16.53 -30.78
CA TYR A 197 28.79 15.39 -29.94
C TYR A 197 27.41 14.90 -30.32
N GLN A 198 27.30 13.59 -30.58
CA GLN A 198 26.04 12.96 -30.93
C GLN A 198 25.47 12.22 -29.72
N PHE A 199 24.28 12.62 -29.28
CA PHE A 199 23.53 11.92 -28.24
C PHE A 199 22.41 11.11 -28.89
N PRO A 200 22.19 9.85 -28.47
CA PRO A 200 21.00 9.12 -28.87
C PRO A 200 19.73 9.90 -28.56
N TRP A 201 18.72 9.86 -29.43
CA TRP A 201 17.45 10.58 -29.21
C TRP A 201 16.73 10.18 -27.91
N ASN A 202 16.96 8.96 -27.43
CA ASN A 202 16.39 8.43 -26.19
C ASN A 202 17.24 8.76 -24.94
N GLU A 203 18.32 9.53 -25.09
CA GLU A 203 19.17 9.92 -23.97
C GLU A 203 18.37 10.79 -22.98
N THR A 204 18.65 10.61 -21.68
CA THR A 204 17.90 11.37 -20.67
C THR A 204 18.25 12.85 -20.70
N GLU A 205 17.25 13.72 -20.55
CA GLU A 205 17.44 15.18 -20.49
C GLU A 205 18.47 15.56 -19.40
N THR A 206 18.48 14.85 -18.27
CA THR A 206 19.45 15.06 -17.19
C THR A 206 20.89 14.88 -17.69
N LYS A 207 21.16 13.84 -18.48
CA LYS A 207 22.50 13.58 -19.06
C LYS A 207 22.93 14.67 -20.03
N ILE A 208 22.02 15.13 -20.88
CA ILE A 208 22.29 16.22 -21.82
C ILE A 208 22.58 17.53 -21.06
N LYS A 209 21.76 17.86 -20.06
CA LYS A 209 21.97 19.04 -19.20
C LYS A 209 23.29 18.97 -18.44
N THR A 210 23.65 17.81 -17.92
CA THR A 210 24.94 17.65 -17.27
C THR A 210 26.09 17.81 -18.26
N PHE A 211 25.98 17.29 -19.48
CA PHE A 211 27.01 17.50 -20.51
C PHE A 211 27.20 19.00 -20.79
N VAL A 212 26.12 19.73 -21.03
CA VAL A 212 26.16 21.20 -21.20
C VAL A 212 26.70 21.93 -19.97
N SER A 213 26.51 21.41 -18.77
CA SER A 213 27.11 21.99 -17.56
C SER A 213 28.61 21.73 -17.48
N LEU A 214 29.10 20.61 -18.00
CA LEU A 214 30.53 20.27 -18.04
C LEU A 214 31.24 21.09 -19.11
N THR A 215 30.59 21.37 -20.24
CA THR A 215 31.19 22.24 -21.28
C THR A 215 31.48 23.65 -20.78
N LYS A 216 30.70 24.14 -19.79
CA LYS A 216 30.95 25.42 -19.14
C LYS A 216 32.08 25.39 -18.10
N LYS A 217 32.43 24.19 -17.62
CA LYS A 217 33.42 24.00 -16.54
C LYS A 217 34.81 23.71 -17.07
N PHE A 218 34.90 22.98 -18.17
CA PHE A 218 36.16 22.59 -18.79
C PHE A 218 36.50 23.53 -19.94
N SER A 219 37.80 23.74 -20.15
CA SER A 219 38.34 24.59 -21.22
C SER A 219 38.95 23.77 -22.37
N SER A 220 39.09 22.45 -22.21
CA SER A 220 39.65 21.56 -23.23
C SER A 220 38.73 20.36 -23.53
N PHE A 221 38.79 19.85 -24.77
CA PHE A 221 38.00 18.67 -25.16
C PHE A 221 38.39 17.40 -24.38
N LYS A 222 39.68 17.25 -24.04
CA LYS A 222 40.17 16.09 -23.26
C LYS A 222 39.57 16.05 -21.87
N GLU A 223 39.57 17.16 -21.15
CA GLU A 223 38.96 17.28 -19.82
C GLU A 223 37.44 17.08 -19.87
N LEU A 224 36.79 17.59 -20.92
CA LEU A 224 35.35 17.40 -21.13
C LEU A 224 34.99 15.92 -21.28
N ASP A 225 35.74 15.18 -22.12
CA ASP A 225 35.51 13.76 -22.37
C ASP A 225 35.78 12.91 -21.14
N GLU A 226 36.87 13.18 -20.40
CA GLU A 226 37.20 12.49 -19.16
C GLU A 226 36.18 12.80 -18.05
N GLY A 227 35.81 14.07 -17.88
CA GLY A 227 34.81 14.50 -16.91
C GLY A 227 33.42 13.94 -17.21
N PHE A 228 33.05 13.83 -18.49
CA PHE A 228 31.80 13.22 -18.89
C PHE A 228 31.81 11.70 -18.70
N LYS A 229 32.91 11.02 -19.08
CA LYS A 229 33.09 9.58 -18.82
C LYS A 229 33.02 9.29 -17.33
N ASN A 230 33.80 9.95 -16.49
CA ASN A 230 33.83 9.72 -15.03
C ASN A 230 32.46 9.92 -14.37
N LYS A 231 31.60 10.79 -14.90
CA LYS A 231 30.28 11.04 -14.33
C LYS A 231 29.23 9.98 -14.71
N PHE A 232 29.44 9.27 -15.82
CA PHE A 232 28.48 8.32 -16.38
C PHE A 232 29.00 6.88 -16.53
N SER A 233 30.29 6.62 -16.27
CA SER A 233 30.91 5.29 -16.28
C SER A 233 30.71 4.51 -14.97
N TYR A 234 30.39 5.15 -13.85
CA TYR A 234 30.11 4.49 -12.57
C TYR A 234 28.65 3.96 -12.42
N GLY A 235 28.06 3.51 -13.52
CA GLY A 235 26.66 3.05 -13.57
C GLY A 235 26.50 1.64 -14.13
N ILE A 236 27.37 0.70 -13.73
CA ILE A 236 27.10 -0.75 -13.82
C ILE A 236 26.60 -1.22 -12.47
#